data_AF-A0A8J7T4X9-F1
#
_entry.id   AF-A0A8J7T4X9-F1
#
_cell.length_a   1.000
_cell.length_b   1.000
_cell.length_c   1.000
_cell.angle_alpha   90.00
_cell.angle_beta   90.00
_cell.angle_gamma   90.00
#
_symmetry.space_group_name_H-M   'P 1'
#
loop_
_entity.id
_entity.type
_entity.pdbx_description
1 polymer ?
#
loop_
_entity_poly.entity_id
_entity_poly.type
_entity_poly.pdbx_seq_one_letter_code
_entity_poly.pdbx_strand_id
1 'polypeptide(L)'
;SRAEAKRLARLLESAGLPDPPAVLGYRHSAAIAVDMVLVRAAVLGQPLPPDAPAEAARGGAAACPVTAADLIDNHGGAALGAALKRAEALWIASDFRAGKAELLAAL
;
A
#
# COMPACT_ATOMS: atom_id res chain seq x y z
N SER A 1 -10.22 20.38 -18.47
CA SER A 1 -9.11 21.12 -19.13
C SER A 1 -7.77 20.86 -18.43
N ARG A 2 -6.62 21.22 -19.01
CA ARG A 2 -5.29 21.12 -18.33
C ARG A 2 -5.26 21.84 -16.96
N ALA A 3 -6.06 22.89 -16.80
CA ALA A 3 -6.14 23.64 -15.54
C ALA A 3 -6.88 22.87 -14.44
N GLU A 4 -7.94 22.13 -14.77
CA GLU A 4 -8.64 21.23 -13.83
C GLU A 4 -7.75 20.06 -13.41
N ALA A 5 -7.06 19.42 -14.36
CA ALA A 5 -6.12 18.33 -14.05
C ALA A 5 -5.01 18.80 -13.08
N LYS A 6 -4.50 20.02 -13.24
CA LYS A 6 -3.46 20.60 -12.37
C LYS A 6 -3.99 21.03 -10.99
N ARG A 7 -5.26 21.45 -10.91
CA ARG A 7 -5.93 21.74 -9.63
C ARG A 7 -6.18 20.45 -8.85
N LEU A 8 -6.60 19.40 -9.56
CA LEU A 8 -6.86 18.08 -9.00
C LEU A 8 -5.59 17.39 -8.52
N ALA A 9 -4.50 17.44 -9.30
CA ALA A 9 -3.20 16.92 -8.89
C ALA A 9 -2.72 17.52 -7.56
N ARG A 10 -2.92 18.82 -7.35
CA ARG A 10 -2.57 19.50 -6.09
C ARG A 10 -3.44 19.09 -4.90
N LEU A 11 -4.72 18.79 -5.14
CA LEU A 11 -5.61 18.26 -4.10
C LEU A 11 -5.21 16.83 -3.71
N LEU A 12 -4.85 16.01 -4.70
CA LEU A 12 -4.35 14.64 -4.49
C LEU A 12 -2.97 14.61 -3.79
N GLU A 13 -2.06 15.53 -4.13
CA GLU A 13 -0.78 15.71 -3.42
C GLU A 13 -1.00 16.12 -1.96
N SER A 14 -1.96 17.03 -1.69
CA SER A 14 -2.24 17.48 -0.32
C SER A 14 -2.93 16.43 0.56
N ALA A 15 -3.52 15.39 -0.03
CA ALA A 15 -4.22 14.33 0.68
C ALA A 15 -3.33 13.11 1.02
N GLY A 16 -2.04 13.15 0.66
CA GLY A 16 -1.24 11.95 0.51
C GLY A 16 -1.60 11.27 -0.80
N LEU A 17 -0.61 11.02 -1.66
CA LEU A 17 -0.84 10.42 -2.97
C LEU A 17 -1.76 9.19 -2.82
N PRO A 18 -2.79 9.04 -3.69
CA PRO A 18 -3.70 7.93 -3.58
C PRO A 18 -2.95 6.59 -3.61
N ASP A 19 -3.22 5.73 -2.64
CA ASP A 19 -2.61 4.39 -2.57
C ASP A 19 -2.72 3.64 -3.91
N PRO A 20 -1.65 2.96 -4.36
CA PRO A 20 -1.67 2.08 -5.53
C PRO A 20 -2.67 0.93 -5.37
N PRO A 21 -3.20 0.35 -6.47
CA PRO A 21 -4.18 -0.75 -6.39
C PRO A 21 -3.72 -1.94 -5.53
N ALA A 22 -2.44 -2.30 -5.57
CA ALA A 22 -1.88 -3.35 -4.71
C ALA A 22 -1.93 -2.99 -3.21
N VAL A 23 -1.64 -1.74 -2.85
CA VAL A 23 -1.73 -1.28 -1.45
C VAL A 23 -3.18 -1.26 -0.98
N LEU A 24 -4.11 -0.83 -1.83
CA LEU A 24 -5.55 -0.89 -1.56
C LEU A 24 -6.02 -2.34 -1.39
N GLY A 25 -5.53 -3.26 -2.23
CA GLY A 25 -5.84 -4.68 -2.16
C GLY A 25 -5.40 -5.29 -0.83
N TYR A 26 -4.16 -5.00 -0.42
CA TYR A 26 -3.58 -5.46 0.84
C TYR A 26 -4.32 -4.94 2.07
N ARG A 27 -4.69 -3.66 2.10
CA ARG A 27 -5.34 -3.02 3.26
C ARG A 27 -6.82 -3.36 3.40
N HIS A 28 -7.47 -3.78 2.32
CA HIS A 28 -8.91 -4.03 2.27
C HIS A 28 -9.18 -5.41 1.71
N SER A 29 -9.46 -5.47 0.41
CA SER A 29 -9.62 -6.68 -0.38
C SER A 29 -9.46 -6.30 -1.85
N ALA A 30 -9.21 -7.28 -2.71
CA ALA A 30 -9.10 -7.04 -4.15
C ALA A 30 -10.37 -6.38 -4.73
N ALA A 31 -11.56 -6.83 -4.30
CA ALA A 31 -12.84 -6.28 -4.77
C ALA A 31 -13.03 -4.82 -4.34
N ILE A 32 -12.81 -4.52 -3.05
CA ILE A 32 -12.94 -3.15 -2.53
C ILE A 32 -11.91 -2.22 -3.21
N ALA A 33 -10.68 -2.70 -3.42
CA ALA A 33 -9.64 -1.93 -4.08
C ALA A 33 -10.01 -1.59 -5.53
N VAL A 34 -10.58 -2.52 -6.29
CA VAL A 34 -11.07 -2.26 -7.65
C VAL A 34 -12.16 -1.19 -7.65
N ASP A 35 -13.13 -1.29 -6.74
CA ASP A 35 -14.20 -0.29 -6.61
C ASP A 35 -13.64 1.10 -6.28
N MET A 36 -12.67 1.18 -5.36
CA MET A 36 -12.00 2.44 -5.01
C MET A 36 -11.27 3.07 -6.20
N VAL A 37 -10.58 2.26 -7.01
CA VAL A 37 -9.87 2.75 -8.20
C VAL A 37 -10.85 3.16 -9.31
N LEU A 38 -11.97 2.43 -9.50
CA LEU A 38 -13.03 2.78 -10.44
C LEU A 38 -13.71 4.11 -10.07
N VAL A 39 -14.11 4.27 -8.81
CA VAL A 39 -14.71 5.53 -8.31
C VAL A 39 -13.73 6.69 -8.50
N ARG A 40 -12.45 6.48 -8.18
CA ARG A 40 -11.40 7.48 -8.42
C ARG A 40 -11.32 7.82 -9.91
N ALA A 41 -11.16 6.86 -10.80
CA ALA A 41 -11.08 7.09 -12.25
C ALA A 41 -12.28 7.90 -12.78
N ALA A 42 -13.50 7.55 -12.33
CA ALA A 42 -14.72 8.26 -12.69
C ALA A 42 -14.74 9.72 -12.19
N VAL A 43 -14.40 9.95 -10.91
CA VAL A 43 -14.34 11.30 -10.31
C VAL A 43 -13.30 12.19 -10.99
N LEU A 44 -12.15 11.61 -11.35
CA LEU A 44 -11.04 12.35 -11.97
C LEU A 44 -11.21 12.50 -13.49
N GLY A 45 -12.18 11.82 -14.10
CA GLY A 45 -12.31 11.74 -15.56
C GLY A 45 -11.08 11.14 -16.24
N GLN A 46 -10.43 10.18 -15.57
CA GLN A 46 -9.21 9.51 -16.04
C GLN A 46 -9.52 8.07 -16.46
N PRO A 47 -8.74 7.50 -17.40
CA PRO A 47 -8.86 6.08 -17.71
C PRO A 47 -8.50 5.24 -16.48
N LEU A 48 -9.18 4.11 -16.31
CA LEU A 48 -8.82 3.10 -15.32
C LEU A 48 -7.43 2.55 -15.67
N PRO A 49 -6.51 2.39 -14.69
CA PRO A 49 -5.26 1.67 -14.94
C PRO A 49 -5.57 0.24 -15.40
N PRO A 50 -5.02 -0.22 -16.54
CA PRO A 50 -5.41 -1.49 -17.16
C PRO A 50 -5.10 -2.71 -16.29
N ASP A 51 -4.12 -2.59 -15.41
CA ASP A 51 -3.66 -3.60 -14.46
C ASP A 51 -4.31 -3.49 -13.08
N ALA A 52 -5.17 -2.50 -12.82
CA ALA A 52 -5.73 -2.26 -11.49
C ALA A 52 -6.38 -3.51 -10.85
N PRO A 53 -7.15 -4.35 -11.56
CA PRO A 53 -7.69 -5.58 -10.98
C PRO A 53 -6.62 -6.62 -10.64
N ALA A 54 -5.60 -6.78 -11.50
CA ALA A 54 -4.51 -7.72 -11.27
C ALA A 54 -3.64 -7.28 -10.08
N GLU A 55 -3.37 -5.99 -10.00
CA GLU A 55 -2.61 -5.37 -8.92
C GLU A 55 -3.36 -5.42 -7.58
N ALA A 56 -4.65 -5.13 -7.58
CA ALA A 56 -5.52 -5.29 -6.42
C ALA A 56 -5.55 -6.76 -5.93
N ALA A 57 -5.61 -7.72 -6.85
CA ALA A 57 -5.53 -9.15 -6.51
C ALA A 57 -4.15 -9.53 -5.95
N ARG A 58 -3.06 -9.04 -6.55
CA ARG A 58 -1.68 -9.24 -6.06
C ARG A 58 -1.54 -8.76 -4.62
N GLY A 59 -1.99 -7.54 -4.35
CA GLY A 59 -1.96 -6.97 -3.01
C GLY A 59 -2.86 -7.69 -2.01
N GLY A 60 -4.09 -8.03 -2.40
CA GLY A 60 -5.05 -8.74 -1.54
C GLY A 60 -4.63 -10.17 -1.17
N ALA A 61 -3.74 -10.79 -1.94
CA ALA A 61 -3.13 -12.08 -1.63
C ALA A 61 -1.78 -11.96 -0.90
N ALA A 62 -1.24 -10.75 -0.76
CA ALA A 62 0.07 -10.52 -0.18
C ALA A 62 0.03 -10.68 1.35
N ALA A 63 1.07 -11.28 1.91
CA ALA A 63 1.26 -11.41 3.36
C ALA A 63 2.64 -10.86 3.74
N CYS A 64 2.68 -9.95 4.72
CA CYS A 64 3.95 -9.42 5.21
C CYS A 64 4.80 -10.58 5.75
N PRO A 65 6.05 -10.73 5.31
CA PRO A 65 6.85 -11.90 5.66
C PRO A 65 7.41 -11.83 7.08
N VAL A 66 7.33 -10.69 7.77
CA VAL A 66 7.81 -10.50 9.15
C VAL A 66 6.68 -10.70 10.15
N THR A 67 6.93 -11.52 11.17
CA THR A 67 5.99 -11.82 12.24
C THR A 67 6.52 -11.35 13.59
N ALA A 68 5.66 -11.36 14.62
CA ALA A 68 6.09 -11.02 15.99
C ALA A 68 7.23 -11.93 16.48
N ALA A 69 7.19 -13.23 16.15
CA ALA A 69 8.20 -14.21 16.55
C ALA A 69 9.61 -13.89 16.01
N ASP A 70 9.70 -13.17 14.88
CA ASP A 70 10.99 -12.75 14.32
C ASP A 70 11.61 -11.56 15.09
N LEU A 71 10.86 -10.94 16.01
CA LEU A 71 11.21 -9.67 16.67
C LEU A 71 11.25 -9.75 18.20
N ILE A 72 10.69 -10.80 18.80
CA ILE A 72 10.53 -10.90 20.27
C ILE A 72 11.85 -10.87 21.05
N ASP A 73 12.95 -11.35 20.47
CA ASP A 73 14.26 -11.39 21.15
C ASP A 73 14.88 -9.99 21.28
N ASN A 74 14.55 -9.08 20.36
CA ASN A 74 15.11 -7.72 20.29
C ASN A 74 14.11 -6.64 20.74
N HIS A 75 12.81 -6.95 20.76
CA HIS A 75 11.76 -5.98 21.04
C HIS A 75 10.64 -6.56 21.92
N GLY A 76 10.23 -5.81 22.95
CA GLY A 76 9.11 -6.16 23.84
C GLY A 76 8.06 -5.06 23.92
N GLY A 77 6.81 -5.43 24.23
CA GLY A 77 5.71 -4.48 24.48
C GLY A 77 5.43 -3.53 23.32
N ALA A 78 5.34 -2.23 23.60
CA ALA A 78 5.05 -1.22 22.56
C ALA A 78 6.11 -1.16 21.45
N ALA A 79 7.38 -1.45 21.77
CA ALA A 79 8.47 -1.45 20.79
C ALA A 79 8.29 -2.56 19.74
N LEU A 80 7.75 -3.72 20.13
CA LEU A 80 7.42 -4.82 19.21
C LEU A 80 6.36 -4.39 18.19
N GLY A 81 5.29 -3.74 18.65
CA GLY A 81 4.25 -3.22 17.76
C GLY A 81 4.75 -2.14 16.81
N ALA A 82 5.66 -1.26 17.27
CA ALA A 82 6.29 -0.26 16.42
C ALA A 82 7.20 -0.88 15.35
N ALA A 83 8.00 -1.89 15.72
CA ALA A 83 8.85 -2.62 14.79
C ALA A 83 8.03 -3.38 13.73
N LEU A 84 6.93 -4.03 14.11
CA LEU A 84 6.03 -4.70 13.17
C LEU A 84 5.43 -3.71 12.15
N LYS A 85 4.93 -2.56 12.61
CA LYS A 85 4.41 -1.51 11.73
C LYS A 85 5.48 -0.96 10.79
N ARG A 86 6.71 -0.80 11.29
CA ARG A 86 7.85 -0.35 10.48
C ARG A 86 8.20 -1.38 9.40
N ALA A 87 8.21 -2.67 9.74
CA ALA A 87 8.47 -3.76 8.80
C ALA A 87 7.43 -3.78 7.68
N GLU A 88 6.15 -3.68 8.03
CA GLU A 88 5.04 -3.61 7.08
C GLU A 88 5.16 -2.37 6.17
N ALA A 89 5.48 -1.20 6.73
CA ALA A 89 5.66 0.01 5.95
C ALA A 89 6.83 -0.08 4.95
N LEU A 90 7.97 -0.64 5.37
CA LEU A 90 9.12 -0.88 4.49
C LEU A 90 8.78 -1.88 3.39
N TRP A 91 8.04 -2.93 3.72
CA TRP A 91 7.60 -3.93 2.76
C TRP A 91 6.64 -3.35 1.72
N ILE A 92 5.63 -2.58 2.14
CA ILE A 92 4.73 -1.84 1.24
C ILE A 92 5.52 -0.87 0.36
N ALA A 93 6.48 -0.12 0.92
CA ALA A 93 7.32 0.81 0.18
C ALA A 93 8.21 0.11 -0.87
N SER A 94 8.53 -1.16 -0.66
CA SER A 94 9.26 -2.00 -1.61
C SER A 94 8.39 -2.62 -2.72
N ASP A 95 7.13 -2.17 -2.88
CA ASP A 95 6.15 -2.81 -3.77
C ASP A 95 5.93 -4.30 -3.44
N PHE A 96 5.95 -4.62 -2.14
CA PHE A 96 5.79 -5.99 -1.63
C PHE A 96 6.92 -6.97 -2.02
N ARG A 97 8.09 -6.46 -2.43
CA ARG A 97 9.20 -7.29 -2.93
C ARG A 97 10.24 -7.66 -1.88
N ALA A 98 10.39 -6.84 -0.84
CA ALA A 98 11.40 -7.06 0.19
C ALA A 98 11.14 -8.38 0.93
N GLY A 99 12.18 -9.20 1.06
CA GLY A 99 12.12 -10.44 1.81
C GLY A 99 12.25 -10.23 3.32
N LYS A 100 11.92 -11.27 4.12
CA LYS A 100 12.05 -11.24 5.59
C LYS A 100 13.43 -10.73 6.04
N ALA A 101 14.51 -11.29 5.50
CA ALA A 101 15.88 -10.94 5.91
C ALA A 101 16.22 -9.47 5.65
N GLU A 102 15.80 -8.92 4.50
CA GLU A 102 16.03 -7.52 4.14
C GLU A 102 15.24 -6.58 5.08
N LEU A 103 14.00 -6.94 5.41
CA LEU A 103 13.18 -6.18 6.33
C LEU A 103 13.75 -6.21 7.75
N LEU A 104 14.16 -7.38 8.25
CA LEU A 104 14.77 -7.50 9.59
C LEU A 104 16.09 -6.72 9.69
N ALA A 105 16.88 -6.66 8.62
CA ALA A 105 18.11 -5.85 8.59
C ALA A 105 17.86 -4.33 8.57
N ALA A 106 16.64 -3.89 8.24
CA ALA A 106 16.25 -2.48 8.13
C ALA A 106 15.43 -1.95 9.33
N LEU A 107 15.16 -2.81 10.32
CA LEU A 107 14.47 -2.48 11.57
C LEU A 107 15.46 -1.97 12.63
#